data_AF-A0A4Y8I1C0-F1
#
_entry.id   AF-A0A4Y8I1C0-F1
#
_cell.length_a   1.000
_cell.length_b   1.000
_cell.length_c   1.000
_cell.angle_alpha   90.00
_cell.angle_beta   90.00
_cell.angle_gamma   90.00
#
_symmetry.space_group_name_H-M   'P 1'
#
loop_
_entity.id
_entity.type
_entity.pdbx_description
1 polymer ?
#
loop_
_entity_poly.entity_id
_entity_poly.type
_entity_poly.pdbx_seq_one_letter_code
_entity_poly.pdbx_strand_id
1 'polypeptide(L)'
;MRLKLFTVLSIAFIFILQASLFAKITNGPRRMGARNMIGNLAKSTENHHLNPAKTILSINNITSWVQRNGFFPWDYPGGWNGSHPKGTVGVVFAEGMVWGAKVSGDGDNVNPRVNGSTYANGLSAGKVLGWSVDPVSGAYTAPTGIAVHTDQQIWRVRPDYLTADLKSDAQSFIQIPIGDITEDDVQKIFETYDYAWNNWPA
;
A
#
# COMPACT_ATOMS: atom_id res chain seq x y z
N MET A 1 -51.55 -9.44 -33.80
CA MET A 1 -50.74 -9.07 -32.61
C MET A 1 -49.27 -9.54 -32.64
N ARG A 2 -48.81 -10.42 -33.56
CA ARG A 2 -47.44 -10.97 -33.52
C ARG A 2 -46.32 -10.04 -34.02
N LEU A 3 -46.59 -9.11 -34.95
CA LEU A 3 -45.56 -8.28 -35.60
C LEU A 3 -44.84 -7.33 -34.61
N LYS A 4 -45.57 -6.72 -33.67
CA LYS A 4 -44.99 -5.82 -32.66
C LYS A 4 -44.01 -6.52 -31.71
N LEU A 5 -44.22 -7.81 -31.42
CA LEU A 5 -43.37 -8.57 -30.51
C LEU A 5 -41.97 -8.79 -31.09
N PHE A 6 -41.88 -9.15 -32.37
CA PHE A 6 -40.59 -9.31 -33.07
C PHE A 6 -39.80 -7.99 -33.14
N THR A 7 -40.46 -6.86 -33.45
CA THR A 7 -39.78 -5.56 -33.51
C THR A 7 -39.21 -5.14 -32.15
N VAL A 8 -39.94 -5.37 -31.05
CA VAL A 8 -39.47 -5.06 -29.69
C VAL A 8 -38.30 -5.97 -29.28
N LEU A 9 -38.37 -7.28 -29.60
CA LEU A 9 -37.26 -8.21 -29.36
C LEU A 9 -35.99 -7.83 -30.13
N SER A 10 -36.09 -7.44 -31.39
CA SER A 10 -34.93 -7.02 -32.19
C SER A 10 -34.26 -5.76 -31.63
N ILE A 11 -35.04 -4.76 -31.20
CA ILE A 11 -34.50 -3.53 -30.60
C ILE A 11 -33.81 -3.85 -29.26
N ALA A 12 -34.43 -4.65 -28.39
CA ALA A 12 -33.82 -5.06 -27.13
C ALA A 12 -32.50 -5.82 -27.34
N PHE A 13 -32.44 -6.71 -28.34
CA PHE A 13 -31.23 -7.48 -28.66
C PHE A 13 -30.09 -6.59 -29.15
N ILE A 14 -30.38 -5.55 -29.95
CA ILE A 14 -29.39 -4.57 -30.42
C ILE A 14 -28.80 -3.77 -29.25
N PHE A 15 -29.61 -3.30 -28.30
CA PHE A 15 -29.11 -2.59 -27.12
C PHE A 15 -28.24 -3.48 -26.22
N ILE A 16 -28.59 -4.77 -26.06
CA ILE A 16 -27.79 -5.74 -25.29
C ILE A 16 -26.44 -6.02 -25.98
N LEU A 17 -26.40 -6.11 -27.32
CA LEU A 17 -25.15 -6.30 -28.07
C LEU A 17 -24.22 -5.08 -28.04
N GLN A 18 -24.78 -3.86 -28.07
CA GLN A 18 -23.96 -2.65 -27.98
C GLN A 18 -23.43 -2.44 -26.56
N ALA A 19 -24.22 -2.72 -25.53
CA ALA A 19 -23.76 -2.65 -24.14
C ALA A 19 -22.56 -3.57 -23.87
N SER A 20 -22.52 -4.77 -24.44
CA SER A 20 -21.39 -5.71 -24.26
C SER A 20 -20.13 -5.33 -25.06
N LEU A 21 -20.27 -4.64 -26.20
CA LEU A 21 -19.14 -4.14 -26.99
C LEU A 21 -18.46 -2.90 -26.38
N PHE A 22 -19.23 -2.02 -25.73
CA PHE A 22 -18.70 -0.79 -25.10
C PHE A 22 -18.40 -0.94 -23.60
N ALA A 23 -18.82 -2.03 -22.93
CA ALA A 23 -18.46 -2.34 -21.54
C ALA A 23 -17.01 -2.83 -21.38
N LYS A 24 -16.04 -2.11 -21.96
CA LYS A 24 -14.61 -2.34 -21.74
C LYS A 24 -14.04 -1.32 -20.75
N ILE A 25 -14.55 -1.32 -19.53
CA ILE A 25 -13.71 -0.89 -18.40
C ILE A 25 -12.59 -1.92 -18.30
N THR A 26 -11.43 -1.61 -18.87
CA THR A 26 -10.18 -2.32 -18.57
C THR A 26 -9.74 -1.99 -17.15
N ASN A 27 -10.51 -2.49 -16.18
CA ASN A 27 -9.90 -2.93 -14.94
C ASN A 27 -8.82 -3.92 -15.37
N GLY A 28 -7.54 -3.58 -15.15
CA GLY A 28 -6.46 -4.54 -15.26
C GLY A 28 -6.85 -5.83 -14.52
N PRO A 29 -6.43 -7.01 -15.02
CA PRO A 29 -7.05 -8.29 -14.68
C PRO A 29 -7.37 -8.36 -13.19
N ARG A 30 -8.67 -8.50 -12.86
CA ARG A 30 -9.16 -8.58 -11.48
C ARG A 30 -8.58 -9.83 -10.81
N ARG A 31 -7.36 -9.69 -10.29
CA ARG A 31 -6.62 -10.74 -9.59
C ARG A 31 -7.22 -10.91 -8.19
N MET A 32 -8.42 -11.50 -8.16
CA MET A 32 -9.06 -11.97 -6.94
C MET A 32 -8.10 -12.95 -6.26
N GLY A 33 -7.48 -12.53 -5.15
CA GLY A 33 -6.44 -13.31 -4.46
C GLY A 33 -5.18 -13.53 -5.31
N ALA A 34 -4.47 -12.46 -5.66
CA ALA A 34 -3.23 -12.47 -6.46
C ALA A 34 -2.06 -13.28 -5.84
N ARG A 35 -2.15 -14.62 -5.83
CA ARG A 35 -1.04 -15.52 -5.45
C ARG A 35 0.17 -15.39 -6.38
N ASN A 36 -0.05 -14.95 -7.62
CA ASN A 36 1.01 -14.65 -8.58
C ASN A 36 1.49 -13.21 -8.36
N MET A 37 2.34 -13.05 -7.35
CA MET A 37 2.96 -11.78 -6.94
C MET A 37 3.45 -10.99 -8.17
N ILE A 38 3.07 -9.71 -8.25
CA ILE A 38 3.91 -8.76 -9.00
C ILE A 38 5.20 -8.65 -8.19
N GLY A 39 6.35 -8.77 -8.84
CA GLY A 39 7.62 -9.16 -8.20
C GLY A 39 7.93 -8.41 -6.91
N ASN A 40 8.36 -9.10 -5.86
CA ASN A 40 8.48 -8.52 -4.52
C ASN A 40 9.66 -7.53 -4.42
N LEU A 41 9.45 -6.37 -3.79
CA LEU A 41 10.50 -5.41 -3.40
C LEU A 41 11.71 -6.14 -2.80
N ALA A 42 12.94 -5.77 -3.16
CA ALA A 42 14.20 -6.35 -2.70
C ALA A 42 14.16 -6.88 -1.26
N LYS A 43 14.67 -8.10 -1.03
CA LYS A 43 15.02 -8.59 0.31
C LYS A 43 16.54 -8.49 0.44
N SER A 44 17.04 -7.73 1.41
CA SER A 44 18.48 -7.74 1.67
C SER A 44 18.94 -9.14 2.10
N THR A 45 20.07 -9.59 1.58
CA THR A 45 20.74 -10.85 1.98
C THR A 45 21.61 -10.68 3.22
N GLU A 46 22.06 -9.45 3.48
CA GLU A 46 22.92 -9.06 4.60
C GLU A 46 22.15 -8.04 5.45
N ASN A 47 22.27 -8.08 6.78
CA ASN A 47 21.55 -7.19 7.70
C ASN A 47 20.02 -7.19 7.48
N HIS A 48 19.39 -8.37 7.60
CA HIS A 48 17.95 -8.58 7.38
C HIS A 48 17.02 -7.67 8.21
N HIS A 49 17.48 -7.05 9.30
CA HIS A 49 16.68 -6.10 10.07
C HIS A 49 16.54 -4.74 9.38
N LEU A 50 17.58 -4.26 8.69
CA LEU A 50 17.58 -2.97 7.97
C LEU A 50 16.62 -2.96 6.78
N ASN A 51 16.41 -4.12 6.16
CA ASN A 51 15.40 -4.34 5.11
C ASN A 51 14.51 -5.54 5.47
N PRO A 52 13.51 -5.33 6.34
CA PRO A 52 12.67 -6.41 6.82
C PRO A 52 11.62 -6.80 5.76
N ALA A 53 11.33 -8.10 5.65
CA ALA A 53 10.35 -8.60 4.67
C ALA A 53 8.90 -8.10 4.90
N LYS A 54 8.64 -7.55 6.09
CA LYS A 54 7.41 -6.86 6.49
C LYS A 54 7.73 -5.75 7.49
N THR A 55 6.87 -4.75 7.58
CA THR A 55 6.96 -3.69 8.60
C THR A 55 5.57 -3.24 9.05
N ILE A 56 5.54 -2.32 10.02
CA ILE A 56 4.32 -1.72 10.55
C ILE A 56 4.13 -0.33 9.97
N LEU A 57 2.99 -0.09 9.35
CA LEU A 57 2.41 1.24 9.19
C LEU A 57 1.84 1.66 10.55
N SER A 58 2.37 2.72 11.14
CA SER A 58 1.93 3.23 12.45
C SER A 58 1.48 4.68 12.31
N ILE A 59 0.18 4.93 12.45
CA ILE A 59 -0.46 6.25 12.32
C ILE A 59 -1.49 6.40 13.43
N ASN A 60 -1.52 7.55 14.13
CA ASN A 60 -2.57 7.91 15.09
C ASN A 60 -2.96 6.78 16.08
N ASN A 61 -1.97 6.12 16.69
CA ASN A 61 -2.17 5.02 17.64
C ASN A 61 -2.86 3.77 17.04
N ILE A 62 -2.73 3.56 15.72
CA ILE A 62 -3.09 2.34 15.00
C ILE A 62 -1.80 1.67 14.53
N THR A 63 -1.71 0.34 14.62
CA THR A 63 -0.72 -0.46 13.88
C THR A 63 -1.38 -1.23 12.77
N SER A 64 -0.69 -1.37 11.64
CA SER A 64 -1.10 -2.22 10.52
C SER A 64 0.13 -2.84 9.87
N TRP A 65 0.18 -4.16 9.74
CA TRP A 65 1.30 -4.86 9.11
C TRP A 65 1.24 -4.75 7.57
N VAL A 66 2.40 -4.57 6.93
CA VAL A 66 2.55 -4.54 5.46
C VAL A 66 3.80 -5.32 5.02
N GLN A 67 3.68 -6.12 3.96
CA GLN A 67 4.73 -6.97 3.39
C GLN A 67 5.41 -6.39 2.14
N ARG A 68 6.58 -6.94 1.78
CA ARG A 68 7.41 -6.61 0.58
C ARG A 68 6.77 -6.86 -0.79
N ASN A 69 5.46 -7.12 -0.80
CA ASN A 69 4.61 -7.38 -1.96
C ASN A 69 3.33 -6.49 -1.95
N GLY A 70 3.20 -5.55 -1.00
CA GLY A 70 2.01 -4.73 -0.82
C GLY A 70 0.83 -5.43 -0.14
N PHE A 71 0.99 -6.66 0.34
CA PHE A 71 -0.03 -7.37 1.12
C PHE A 71 -0.01 -6.94 2.60
N PHE A 72 -1.18 -6.92 3.22
CA PHE A 72 -1.39 -6.55 4.61
C PHE A 72 -1.79 -7.80 5.42
N PRO A 73 -0.83 -8.55 5.99
CA PRO A 73 -1.06 -9.86 6.60
C PRO A 73 -1.69 -9.76 7.99
N TRP A 74 -2.31 -10.85 8.44
CA TRP A 74 -2.92 -11.02 9.78
C TRP A 74 -1.90 -11.35 10.89
N ASP A 75 -0.77 -10.63 10.93
CA ASP A 75 0.39 -10.95 11.77
C ASP A 75 0.29 -10.47 13.24
N TYR A 76 -0.76 -9.73 13.63
CA TYR A 76 -1.02 -9.36 15.03
C TYR A 76 -1.68 -10.54 15.80
N PRO A 77 -1.32 -10.77 17.09
CA PRO A 77 -1.85 -11.88 17.88
C PRO A 77 -3.38 -11.98 17.85
N GLY A 78 -3.88 -13.20 17.65
CA GLY A 78 -5.31 -13.45 17.42
C GLY A 78 -5.74 -13.48 15.96
N GLY A 79 -4.81 -13.28 15.01
CA GLY A 79 -5.10 -13.35 13.57
C GLY A 79 -5.66 -12.05 13.00
N TRP A 80 -5.07 -10.92 13.37
CA TRP A 80 -5.47 -9.59 12.93
C TRP A 80 -4.33 -8.90 12.18
N ASN A 81 -4.60 -7.99 11.27
CA ASN A 81 -3.55 -7.20 10.60
C ASN A 81 -2.93 -6.14 11.52
N GLY A 82 -3.67 -5.72 12.52
CA GLY A 82 -3.39 -4.48 13.21
C GLY A 82 -4.17 -4.33 14.50
N SER A 83 -3.75 -3.37 15.30
CA SER A 83 -4.33 -3.09 16.61
C SER A 83 -4.65 -1.62 16.80
N HIS A 84 -5.72 -1.33 17.53
CA HIS A 84 -6.05 0.00 17.99
C HIS A 84 -6.79 -0.07 19.35
N PRO A 85 -6.32 0.61 20.40
CA PRO A 85 -5.02 1.29 20.51
C PRO A 85 -3.82 0.37 20.22
N LYS A 86 -2.67 0.94 19.85
CA LYS A 86 -1.43 0.21 19.52
C LYS A 86 -1.10 -0.80 20.63
N GLY A 87 -0.98 -2.08 20.26
CA GLY A 87 -0.66 -3.17 21.18
C GLY A 87 -1.79 -3.59 22.13
N THR A 88 -3.03 -3.09 21.96
CA THR A 88 -4.15 -3.37 22.87
C THR A 88 -5.06 -4.49 22.34
N VAL A 89 -5.84 -4.23 21.30
CA VAL A 89 -6.81 -5.18 20.74
C VAL A 89 -6.70 -5.21 19.22
N GLY A 90 -6.80 -6.40 18.63
CA GLY A 90 -6.82 -6.56 17.18
C GLY A 90 -8.14 -6.05 16.60
N VAL A 91 -8.07 -5.21 15.55
CA VAL A 91 -9.24 -4.47 15.05
C VAL A 91 -9.68 -4.82 13.62
N VAL A 92 -8.79 -5.33 12.77
CA VAL A 92 -9.16 -5.79 11.42
C VAL A 92 -8.38 -7.03 11.04
N PHE A 93 -9.03 -8.00 10.37
CA PHE A 93 -8.44 -9.28 9.98
C PHE A 93 -7.31 -9.11 8.97
N ALA A 94 -7.61 -8.54 7.81
CA ALA A 94 -6.66 -8.27 6.73
C ALA A 94 -7.17 -7.08 5.90
N GLU A 95 -6.26 -6.20 5.50
CA GLU A 95 -6.56 -4.81 5.15
C GLU A 95 -5.95 -4.41 3.78
N GLY A 96 -6.05 -3.13 3.47
CA GLY A 96 -5.07 -2.41 2.67
C GLY A 96 -5.20 -0.92 2.94
N MET A 97 -4.20 -0.11 2.55
CA MET A 97 -4.31 1.33 2.69
C MET A 97 -5.05 1.93 1.48
N VAL A 98 -6.19 2.58 1.72
CA VAL A 98 -6.87 3.46 0.77
C VAL A 98 -6.63 4.91 1.19
N TRP A 99 -6.24 5.75 0.25
CA TRP A 99 -6.07 7.19 0.46
C TRP A 99 -7.00 7.98 -0.48
N GLY A 100 -7.43 9.15 -0.01
CA GLY A 100 -8.23 10.09 -0.78
C GLY A 100 -7.69 11.52 -0.63
N ALA A 101 -7.56 12.24 -1.74
CA ALA A 101 -7.06 13.61 -1.75
C ALA A 101 -7.89 14.49 -2.70
N LYS A 102 -8.02 15.77 -2.36
CA LYS A 102 -8.41 16.81 -3.31
C LYS A 102 -7.16 17.21 -4.07
N VAL A 103 -7.10 16.89 -5.36
CA VAL A 103 -5.98 17.19 -6.24
C VAL A 103 -6.36 18.33 -7.19
N SER A 104 -5.44 19.25 -7.42
CA SER A 104 -5.63 20.43 -8.28
C SER A 104 -4.29 20.89 -8.84
N GLY A 105 -4.29 21.44 -10.06
CA GLY A 105 -3.09 22.00 -10.71
C GLY A 105 -2.30 21.00 -11.57
N ASP A 106 -2.73 19.74 -11.66
CA ASP A 106 -2.03 18.67 -12.37
C ASP A 106 -2.62 18.33 -13.75
N GLY A 107 -3.57 19.13 -14.23
CA GLY A 107 -4.18 19.00 -15.56
C GLY A 107 -5.38 18.06 -15.66
N ASP A 108 -5.78 17.37 -14.58
CA ASP A 108 -6.96 16.50 -14.55
C ASP A 108 -8.04 17.02 -13.59
N ASN A 109 -9.27 17.17 -14.11
CA ASN A 109 -10.43 17.72 -13.41
C ASN A 109 -11.14 16.71 -12.48
N VAL A 110 -10.72 15.43 -12.45
CA VAL A 110 -11.30 14.45 -11.51
C VAL A 110 -10.87 14.77 -10.08
N ASN A 111 -11.82 15.14 -9.23
CA ASN A 111 -11.61 15.45 -7.81
C ASN A 111 -12.91 15.13 -7.02
N PRO A 112 -12.84 14.43 -5.86
CA PRO A 112 -11.64 13.90 -5.20
C PRO A 112 -11.05 12.70 -5.95
N ARG A 113 -9.76 12.46 -5.76
CA ARG A 113 -9.09 11.24 -6.24
C ARG A 113 -8.87 10.29 -5.09
N VAL A 114 -9.09 9.01 -5.35
CA VAL A 114 -8.95 7.91 -4.39
C VAL A 114 -8.13 6.80 -5.04
N ASN A 115 -7.18 6.24 -4.31
CA ASN A 115 -6.33 5.15 -4.78
C ASN A 115 -5.82 4.32 -3.58
N GLY A 116 -5.07 3.25 -3.85
CA GLY A 116 -4.56 2.32 -2.86
C GLY A 116 -5.10 0.90 -3.07
N SER A 117 -5.20 0.13 -2.00
CA SER A 117 -5.72 -1.24 -2.03
C SER A 117 -6.55 -1.55 -0.79
N THR A 118 -7.38 -2.57 -0.88
CA THR A 118 -8.02 -3.23 0.27
C THR A 118 -7.50 -4.68 0.35
N TYR A 119 -8.25 -5.59 0.97
CA TYR A 119 -7.91 -7.02 1.09
C TYR A 119 -7.33 -7.66 -0.19
N ALA A 120 -7.95 -7.39 -1.34
CA ALA A 120 -7.40 -7.75 -2.64
C ALA A 120 -6.54 -6.58 -3.15
N ASN A 121 -5.22 -6.76 -3.16
CA ASN A 121 -4.29 -5.78 -3.72
C ASN A 121 -3.93 -6.13 -5.18
N GLY A 122 -3.79 -5.09 -6.00
CA GLY A 122 -3.23 -5.14 -7.34
C GLY A 122 -1.96 -4.29 -7.46
N LEU A 123 -1.29 -4.05 -6.33
CA LEU A 123 -0.13 -3.16 -6.25
C LEU A 123 1.05 -3.77 -7.02
N SER A 124 1.71 -2.94 -7.83
CA SER A 124 3.03 -3.27 -8.39
C SER A 124 4.10 -2.80 -7.43
N ALA A 125 5.08 -3.65 -7.14
CA ALA A 125 6.30 -3.21 -6.46
C ALA A 125 7.12 -2.29 -7.36
N GLY A 126 7.94 -1.46 -6.72
CA GLY A 126 8.82 -0.45 -7.35
C GLY A 126 8.54 0.96 -6.82
N LYS A 127 9.37 1.92 -7.22
CA LYS A 127 9.13 3.36 -7.04
C LYS A 127 8.54 3.94 -8.32
N VAL A 128 7.62 4.90 -8.22
CA VAL A 128 7.10 5.65 -9.37
C VAL A 128 8.21 6.56 -9.92
N LEU A 129 8.48 6.49 -11.22
CA LEU A 129 9.54 7.26 -11.90
C LEU A 129 9.00 8.38 -12.78
N GLY A 130 9.79 9.43 -12.96
CA GLY A 130 9.51 10.54 -13.89
C GLY A 130 8.39 11.49 -13.48
N TRP A 131 7.80 11.30 -12.30
CA TRP A 131 6.84 12.26 -11.75
C TRP A 131 7.57 13.44 -11.12
N SER A 132 7.04 14.64 -11.30
CA SER A 132 7.54 15.85 -10.65
C SER A 132 6.45 16.93 -10.56
N VAL A 133 6.66 17.90 -9.69
CA VAL A 133 5.87 19.14 -9.62
C VAL A 133 6.86 20.31 -9.67
N ASP A 134 6.67 21.23 -10.60
CA ASP A 134 7.42 22.48 -10.65
C ASP A 134 7.10 23.33 -9.40
N PRO A 135 8.10 23.70 -8.58
CA PRO A 135 7.88 24.40 -7.31
C PRO A 135 7.45 25.87 -7.48
N VAL A 136 7.56 26.45 -8.67
CA VAL A 136 7.20 27.84 -8.98
C VAL A 136 5.86 27.91 -9.70
N SER A 137 5.66 27.08 -10.74
CA SER A 137 4.43 27.09 -11.55
C SER A 137 3.35 26.13 -11.05
N GLY A 138 3.71 25.18 -10.18
CA GLY A 138 2.83 24.08 -9.77
C GLY A 138 2.59 23.04 -10.87
N ALA A 139 3.24 23.17 -12.04
CA ALA A 139 3.02 22.29 -13.18
C ALA A 139 3.45 20.86 -12.88
N TYR A 140 2.53 19.93 -13.08
CA TYR A 140 2.75 18.50 -12.90
C TYR A 140 3.37 17.85 -14.14
N THR A 141 4.36 16.97 -13.93
CA THR A 141 4.82 16.01 -14.93
C THR A 141 4.33 14.61 -14.55
N ALA A 142 3.63 13.95 -15.48
CA ALA A 142 3.10 12.62 -15.26
C ALA A 142 4.21 11.54 -15.19
N PRO A 143 4.03 10.50 -14.34
CA PRO A 143 4.94 9.36 -14.27
C PRO A 143 5.26 8.75 -15.64
N THR A 144 6.53 8.45 -15.88
CA THR A 144 7.00 7.81 -17.12
C THR A 144 7.25 6.31 -16.96
N GLY A 145 7.26 5.79 -15.73
CA GLY A 145 7.45 4.35 -15.48
C GLY A 145 7.47 3.96 -14.00
N ILE A 146 7.88 2.72 -13.76
CA ILE A 146 8.08 2.12 -12.43
C ILE A 146 9.51 1.57 -12.37
N ALA A 147 10.22 1.85 -11.28
CA ALA A 147 11.59 1.40 -11.06
C ALA A 147 11.68 -0.12 -10.85
N VAL A 148 12.86 -0.69 -11.14
CA VAL A 148 13.13 -2.12 -10.96
C VAL A 148 12.99 -2.48 -9.48
N HIS A 149 12.03 -3.36 -9.16
CA HIS A 149 11.66 -3.69 -7.78
C HIS A 149 12.76 -4.40 -6.99
N THR A 150 13.76 -4.99 -7.65
CA THR A 150 14.93 -5.62 -7.00
C THR A 150 15.86 -4.64 -6.31
N ASP A 151 15.70 -3.34 -6.57
CA ASP A 151 16.56 -2.27 -6.05
C ASP A 151 15.79 -1.38 -5.05
N GLN A 152 14.56 -1.79 -4.69
CA GLN A 152 13.61 -1.01 -3.89
C GLN A 152 13.17 -1.83 -2.66
N GLN A 153 12.89 -1.17 -1.54
CA GLN A 153 12.50 -1.83 -0.29
C GLN A 153 11.35 -1.08 0.42
N ILE A 154 10.84 -1.65 1.52
CA ILE A 154 9.89 -0.92 2.38
C ILE A 154 10.69 -0.02 3.32
N TRP A 155 10.40 1.27 3.29
CA TRP A 155 11.09 2.27 4.09
C TRP A 155 10.33 2.58 5.39
N ARG A 156 11.07 2.74 6.49
CA ARG A 156 10.56 3.20 7.78
C ARG A 156 11.05 4.61 8.04
N VAL A 157 10.31 5.63 7.62
CA VAL A 157 10.71 7.03 7.83
C VAL A 157 9.98 7.60 9.05
N ARG A 158 10.73 8.05 10.05
CA ARG A 158 10.23 8.66 11.29
C ARG A 158 11.14 9.83 11.66
N PRO A 159 10.71 11.11 11.65
CA PRO A 159 11.61 12.24 11.85
C PRO A 159 12.24 12.37 13.25
N ASP A 160 11.56 11.87 14.29
CA ASP A 160 11.94 12.02 15.70
C ASP A 160 12.73 10.81 16.27
N TYR A 161 13.16 9.87 15.42
CA TYR A 161 13.77 8.61 15.86
C TYR A 161 15.05 8.76 16.69
N LEU A 162 15.77 9.88 16.54
CA LEU A 162 16.99 10.20 17.29
C LEU A 162 16.73 10.57 18.77
N THR A 163 15.51 10.98 19.10
CA THR A 163 15.15 11.53 20.42
C THR A 163 13.96 10.84 21.07
N ALA A 164 13.19 10.06 20.30
CA ALA A 164 12.03 9.34 20.79
C ALA A 164 12.38 8.06 21.56
N ASP A 165 11.54 7.70 22.53
CA ASP A 165 11.54 6.34 23.07
C ASP A 165 11.01 5.34 22.03
N LEU A 166 11.91 4.52 21.50
CA LEU A 166 11.60 3.48 20.51
C LEU A 166 11.19 2.14 21.15
N LYS A 167 11.11 2.04 22.49
CA LYS A 167 10.75 0.79 23.19
C LYS A 167 9.35 0.30 22.81
N SER A 168 8.39 1.21 22.61
CA SER A 168 7.04 0.86 22.13
C SER A 168 6.99 0.44 20.65
N ASP A 169 7.96 0.88 19.84
CA ASP A 169 8.11 0.48 18.44
C ASP A 169 8.75 -0.90 18.34
N ALA A 170 9.77 -1.17 19.15
CA ALA A 170 10.34 -2.51 19.34
C ALA A 170 9.31 -3.50 19.85
N GLN A 171 8.55 -3.15 20.90
CA GLN A 171 7.44 -3.96 21.40
C GLN A 171 6.44 -4.32 20.30
N SER A 172 6.03 -3.35 19.50
CA SER A 172 5.02 -3.56 18.45
C SER A 172 5.55 -4.42 17.30
N PHE A 173 6.83 -4.27 16.95
CA PHE A 173 7.47 -4.97 15.83
C PHE A 173 7.90 -6.41 16.19
N ILE A 174 8.37 -6.63 17.42
CA ILE A 174 8.84 -7.93 17.91
C ILE A 174 7.68 -8.73 18.54
N GLN A 175 6.62 -8.05 18.98
CA GLN A 175 5.37 -8.61 19.51
C GLN A 175 5.54 -9.39 20.82
N ILE A 176 6.46 -8.92 21.68
CA ILE A 176 6.67 -9.41 23.05
C ILE A 176 6.24 -8.36 24.09
N PRO A 177 6.06 -8.72 25.38
CA PRO A 177 5.77 -7.76 26.44
C PRO A 177 6.82 -6.64 26.54
N ILE A 178 6.39 -5.41 26.86
CA ILE A 178 7.32 -4.26 26.97
C ILE A 178 8.39 -4.42 28.06
N GLY A 179 8.12 -5.25 29.08
CA GLY A 179 9.10 -5.61 30.11
C GLY A 179 10.27 -6.45 29.57
N ASP A 180 10.03 -7.22 28.50
CA ASP A 180 10.99 -8.16 27.92
C ASP A 180 11.82 -7.54 26.79
N ILE A 181 11.50 -6.30 26.38
CA ILE A 181 12.25 -5.57 25.34
C ILE A 181 13.60 -5.12 25.89
N THR A 182 14.66 -5.62 25.25
CA THR A 182 16.06 -5.34 25.57
C THR A 182 16.58 -4.06 24.92
N GLU A 183 17.75 -3.58 25.34
CA GLU A 183 18.46 -2.47 24.69
C GLU A 183 18.87 -2.84 23.25
N ASP A 184 19.31 -4.07 23.01
CA ASP A 184 19.62 -4.58 21.66
C ASP A 184 18.41 -4.54 20.72
N ASP A 185 17.20 -4.75 21.24
CA ASP A 185 15.97 -4.71 20.44
C ASP A 185 15.56 -3.28 20.07
N VAL A 186 15.76 -2.34 21.00
CA VAL A 186 15.63 -0.90 20.73
C VAL A 186 16.67 -0.46 19.71
N GLN A 187 17.92 -0.90 19.86
CA GLN A 187 19.03 -0.58 18.96
C GLN A 187 18.79 -1.10 17.53
N LYS A 188 18.30 -2.33 17.36
CA LYS A 188 17.92 -2.84 16.02
C LYS A 188 16.85 -1.97 15.36
N ILE A 189 15.85 -1.50 16.12
CA ILE A 189 14.80 -0.62 15.59
C ILE A 189 15.34 0.76 15.25
N PHE A 190 16.20 1.33 16.10
CA PHE A 190 16.93 2.56 15.83
C PHE A 190 17.70 2.46 14.50
N GLU A 191 18.47 1.39 14.31
CA GLU A 191 19.21 1.13 13.06
C GLU A 191 18.30 1.02 11.84
N THR A 192 17.10 0.43 11.97
CA THR A 192 16.13 0.42 10.86
C THR A 192 15.65 1.82 10.49
N TYR A 193 15.49 2.72 11.47
CA TYR A 193 15.08 4.10 11.24
C TYR A 193 16.23 4.96 10.71
N ASP A 194 17.45 4.84 11.24
CA ASP A 194 18.65 5.53 10.74
C ASP A 194 18.94 5.16 9.29
N TYR A 195 19.03 3.86 9.00
CA TYR A 195 19.29 3.38 7.66
C TYR A 195 18.20 3.83 6.68
N ALA A 196 16.93 3.76 7.07
CA ALA A 196 15.83 4.23 6.24
C ALA A 196 15.82 5.76 6.07
N TRP A 197 16.20 6.54 7.08
CA TRP A 197 16.31 7.99 7.00
C TRP A 197 17.42 8.42 6.04
N ASN A 198 18.60 7.79 6.14
CA ASN A 198 19.79 8.13 5.37
C ASN A 198 19.75 7.62 3.91
N ASN A 199 18.89 6.63 3.59
CA ASN A 199 18.81 6.03 2.26
C ASN A 199 17.42 6.18 1.59
N TRP A 200 16.42 6.77 2.28
CA TRP A 200 15.11 7.04 1.69
C TRP A 200 15.24 7.92 0.43
N PRO A 201 14.63 7.52 -0.70
CA PRO A 201 14.76 8.26 -1.95
C PRO A 201 13.74 9.40 -1.99
N ALA A 202 14.11 10.51 -1.34
CA ALA A 202 13.41 11.80 -1.37
C ALA A 202 13.11 12.30 -2.80
#